data_AF-A0A1G5LK09-F1
#
_entry.id   AF-A0A1G5LK09-F1
#
_cell.length_a   1.000
_cell.length_b   1.000
_cell.length_c   1.000
_cell.angle_alpha   90.00
_cell.angle_beta   90.00
_cell.angle_gamma   90.00
#
_symmetry.space_group_name_H-M   'P 1'
#
loop_
_entity.id
_entity.type
_entity.pdbx_description
1 polymer ?
#
loop_
_entity_poly.entity_id
_entity_poly.type
_entity_poly.pdbx_seq_one_letter_code
_entity_poly.pdbx_strand_id
1 'polypeptide(L)'
;MSIELQEMNNQYENILRDKISKFGDMSIGALIVRLHFLAHLIKTSQFHEATMNQVLQKVIEQYNYENLPLSSLQQYITIEKDEKNAGEVYVFDEDYFQKNYCNALPDASFNIKNISSRKDISLLEDSLWYIYTVNQENELVIYNSPMTVSELVLNRNSTTINNVQIVHPILVHNKDLKVRTAGEICFVKNGDLLKGIILNTKSGHYRPDPFSYKVTEEILISKFDLKPDEIIKIPVGLNKNNNTSSL
;
A
#
# COMPACT_ATOMS: atom_id res chain seq x y z
N MET A 1 -7.15 19.63 -22.49
CA MET A 1 -7.57 18.26 -22.13
C MET A 1 -7.89 17.53 -23.43
N SER A 2 -7.25 16.39 -23.73
CA SER A 2 -7.63 15.63 -24.93
C SER A 2 -9.07 15.12 -24.77
N ILE A 3 -9.79 15.00 -25.88
CA ILE A 3 -11.18 14.54 -25.89
C ILE A 3 -11.31 13.16 -25.21
N GLU A 4 -10.36 12.26 -25.47
CA GLU A 4 -10.28 10.92 -24.86
C GLU A 4 -10.18 10.95 -23.33
N LEU A 5 -9.43 11.91 -22.77
CA LEU A 5 -9.31 12.04 -21.30
C LEU A 5 -10.65 12.46 -20.69
N GLN A 6 -11.32 13.42 -21.31
CA GLN A 6 -12.63 13.88 -20.83
C GLN A 6 -13.68 12.76 -20.88
N GLU A 7 -13.65 11.93 -21.92
CA GLU A 7 -14.53 10.76 -22.06
C GLU A 7 -14.28 9.72 -20.98
N MET A 8 -13.02 9.36 -20.72
CA MET A 8 -12.67 8.41 -19.64
C MET A 8 -13.08 8.92 -18.26
N ASN A 9 -12.91 10.22 -18.00
CA ASN A 9 -13.33 10.82 -16.73
C ASN A 9 -14.83 10.74 -16.53
N ASN A 10 -15.59 11.13 -17.55
CA ASN A 10 -17.05 10.99 -17.54
C ASN A 10 -17.45 9.53 -17.34
N GLN A 11 -16.71 8.58 -17.92
CA GLN A 11 -16.94 7.15 -17.71
C GLN A 11 -16.71 6.74 -16.25
N TYR A 12 -15.60 7.12 -15.62
CA TYR A 12 -15.35 6.82 -14.20
C TYR A 12 -16.39 7.45 -13.27
N GLU A 13 -16.73 8.73 -13.50
CA GLU A 13 -17.78 9.43 -12.76
C GLU A 13 -19.14 8.75 -12.90
N ASN A 14 -19.50 8.33 -14.12
CA ASN A 14 -20.74 7.61 -14.37
C ASN A 14 -20.74 6.23 -13.70
N ILE A 15 -19.63 5.50 -13.74
CA ILE A 15 -19.49 4.22 -13.03
C ILE A 15 -19.60 4.44 -11.53
N LEU A 16 -18.95 5.46 -10.96
CA LEU A 16 -19.07 5.80 -9.54
C LEU A 16 -20.53 6.09 -9.17
N ARG A 17 -21.23 6.95 -9.92
CA ARG A 17 -22.65 7.23 -9.69
C ARG A 17 -23.52 5.96 -9.77
N ASP A 18 -23.28 5.11 -10.76
CA ASP A 18 -24.00 3.82 -10.89
C ASP A 18 -23.71 2.89 -9.72
N LYS A 19 -22.45 2.72 -9.32
CA LYS A 19 -22.06 1.84 -8.21
C LYS A 19 -22.54 2.38 -6.86
N ILE A 20 -22.42 3.68 -6.61
CA ILE A 20 -22.90 4.35 -5.39
C ILE A 20 -24.43 4.22 -5.30
N SER A 21 -25.16 4.45 -6.39
CA SER A 21 -26.63 4.32 -6.36
C SER A 21 -27.10 2.89 -6.10
N LYS A 22 -26.36 1.88 -6.57
CA LYS A 22 -26.71 0.45 -6.41
C LYS A 22 -26.23 -0.16 -5.09
N PHE A 23 -25.07 0.25 -4.59
CA PHE A 23 -24.39 -0.42 -3.47
C PHE A 23 -24.05 0.52 -2.30
N GLY A 24 -24.31 1.81 -2.43
CA GLY A 24 -23.95 2.84 -1.46
C GLY A 24 -22.49 3.27 -1.56
N ASP A 25 -22.19 4.37 -0.86
CA ASP A 25 -20.85 4.97 -0.80
C ASP A 25 -19.81 4.09 -0.11
N MET A 26 -20.26 3.14 0.71
CA MET A 26 -19.43 2.21 1.49
C MET A 26 -19.20 0.87 0.77
N SER A 27 -19.53 0.78 -0.52
CA SER A 27 -19.39 -0.47 -1.28
C SER A 27 -17.96 -0.73 -1.74
N ILE A 28 -17.54 -2.00 -1.69
CA ILE A 28 -16.27 -2.47 -2.28
C ILE A 28 -16.11 -2.03 -3.74
N GLY A 29 -17.20 -2.05 -4.52
CA GLY A 29 -17.19 -1.59 -5.91
C GLY A 29 -16.80 -0.12 -6.05
N ALA A 30 -17.31 0.75 -5.17
CA ALA A 30 -16.94 2.17 -5.18
C ALA A 30 -15.46 2.37 -4.85
N LEU A 31 -14.90 1.62 -3.88
CA LEU A 31 -13.48 1.68 -3.53
C LEU A 31 -12.57 1.28 -4.69
N ILE A 32 -12.90 0.18 -5.38
CA ILE A 32 -12.14 -0.28 -6.55
C ILE A 32 -12.08 0.82 -7.62
N VAL A 33 -13.22 1.44 -7.91
CA VAL A 33 -13.30 2.50 -8.93
C VAL A 33 -12.52 3.74 -8.49
N ARG A 34 -12.62 4.15 -7.22
CA ARG A 34 -11.87 5.30 -6.67
C ARG A 34 -10.36 5.11 -6.74
N LEU A 35 -9.85 3.91 -6.40
CA LEU A 35 -8.42 3.61 -6.48
C LEU A 35 -7.89 3.58 -7.92
N HIS A 36 -8.66 3.01 -8.86
CA HIS A 36 -8.32 3.11 -10.29
C HIS A 36 -8.32 4.56 -10.78
N PHE A 37 -9.32 5.34 -10.37
CA PHE A 37 -9.41 6.73 -10.77
C PHE A 37 -8.25 7.54 -10.20
N LEU A 38 -7.82 7.29 -8.96
CA LEU A 38 -6.67 7.94 -8.35
C LEU A 38 -5.37 7.69 -9.14
N ALA A 39 -5.11 6.44 -9.54
CA ALA A 39 -3.96 6.11 -10.41
C ALA A 39 -4.05 6.83 -11.77
N HIS A 40 -5.24 6.90 -12.36
CA HIS A 40 -5.47 7.64 -13.59
C HIS A 40 -5.20 9.15 -13.46
N LEU A 41 -5.66 9.78 -12.36
CA LEU A 41 -5.43 11.20 -12.09
C LEU A 41 -3.93 11.52 -12.02
N ILE A 42 -3.15 10.67 -11.34
CA ILE A 42 -1.68 10.80 -11.26
C ILE A 42 -1.04 10.68 -12.65
N LYS A 43 -1.42 9.64 -13.41
CA LYS A 43 -0.83 9.33 -14.72
C LYS A 43 -0.93 10.48 -15.72
N THR A 44 -2.05 11.20 -15.67
CA THR A 44 -2.40 12.21 -16.67
C THR A 44 -1.86 13.60 -16.35
N SER A 45 -1.49 13.86 -15.08
CA SER A 45 -0.97 15.14 -14.59
C SER A 45 -1.80 16.38 -15.00
N GLN A 46 -3.07 16.17 -15.40
CA GLN A 46 -3.91 17.18 -16.05
C GLN A 46 -5.02 17.72 -15.15
N PHE A 47 -5.06 17.30 -13.90
CA PHE A 47 -6.18 17.58 -13.00
C PHE A 47 -5.87 18.59 -11.93
N HIS A 48 -6.93 19.32 -11.53
CA HIS A 48 -6.91 20.16 -10.36
C HIS A 48 -6.70 19.30 -9.11
N GLU A 49 -5.72 19.72 -8.29
CA GLU A 49 -5.41 19.17 -6.97
C GLU A 49 -6.66 18.91 -6.12
N ALA A 50 -7.68 19.78 -6.25
CA ALA A 50 -8.97 19.63 -5.59
C ALA A 50 -9.70 18.30 -5.89
N THR A 51 -9.72 17.84 -7.15
CA THR A 51 -10.38 16.58 -7.52
C THR A 51 -9.64 15.38 -6.95
N MET A 52 -8.30 15.38 -7.06
CA MET A 52 -7.47 14.32 -6.49
C MET A 52 -7.66 14.22 -4.98
N ASN A 53 -7.65 15.36 -4.29
CA ASN A 53 -7.89 15.44 -2.85
C ASN A 53 -9.30 14.92 -2.50
N GLN A 54 -10.33 15.27 -3.26
CA GLN A 54 -11.69 14.76 -3.02
C GLN A 54 -11.77 13.23 -3.15
N VAL A 55 -11.20 12.66 -4.23
CA VAL A 55 -11.18 11.21 -4.43
C VAL A 55 -10.39 10.52 -3.32
N LEU A 56 -9.22 11.06 -2.97
CA LEU A 56 -8.38 10.54 -1.89
C LEU A 56 -9.11 10.55 -0.54
N GLN A 57 -9.77 11.66 -0.17
CA GLN A 57 -10.54 11.73 1.07
C GLN A 57 -11.64 10.68 1.11
N LYS A 58 -12.33 10.42 -0.02
CA LYS A 58 -13.34 9.36 -0.09
C LYS A 58 -12.77 7.95 0.06
N VAL A 59 -11.56 7.70 -0.45
CA VAL A 59 -10.85 6.43 -0.22
C VAL A 59 -10.52 6.26 1.27
N ILE A 60 -9.99 7.31 1.91
CA ILE A 60 -9.63 7.30 3.34
C ILE A 60 -10.87 7.11 4.22
N GLU A 61 -11.94 7.87 3.97
CA GLU A 61 -13.23 7.75 4.67
C GLU A 61 -13.75 6.31 4.62
N GLN A 62 -13.73 5.70 3.43
CA GLN A 62 -14.21 4.34 3.26
C GLN A 62 -13.33 3.30 3.96
N TYR A 63 -12.00 3.41 3.85
CA TYR A 63 -11.11 2.50 4.59
C TYR A 63 -11.27 2.60 6.11
N ASN A 64 -11.52 3.80 6.63
CA ASN A 64 -11.77 4.02 8.05
C ASN A 64 -13.15 3.48 8.48
N TYR A 65 -14.16 3.57 7.61
CA TYR A 65 -15.50 3.03 7.88
C TYR A 65 -15.52 1.50 7.90
N GLU A 66 -14.78 0.85 7.01
CA GLU A 66 -14.73 -0.62 6.88
C GLU A 66 -14.19 -1.34 8.14
N ASN A 67 -13.76 -0.60 9.19
CA ASN A 67 -13.48 -1.09 10.56
C ASN A 67 -12.88 -2.49 10.58
N LEU A 68 -11.73 -2.61 9.92
CA LEU A 68 -11.19 -3.92 9.61
C LEU A 68 -10.79 -4.66 10.88
N PRO A 69 -11.17 -5.94 11.01
CA PRO A 69 -10.75 -6.76 12.13
C PRO A 69 -9.22 -6.79 12.20
N LEU A 70 -8.71 -6.83 13.43
CA LEU A 70 -7.28 -7.05 13.69
C LEU A 70 -6.88 -8.36 13.00
N SER A 71 -5.77 -8.36 12.26
CA SER A 71 -5.23 -9.63 11.79
C SER A 71 -4.86 -10.47 12.99
N SER A 72 -5.15 -11.77 12.94
CA SER A 72 -4.64 -12.72 13.93
C SER A 72 -3.11 -12.74 14.00
N LEU A 73 -2.42 -12.19 13.00
CA LEU A 73 -0.97 -12.09 12.99
C LEU A 73 -0.42 -10.96 13.87
N GLN A 74 -1.24 -9.98 14.24
CA GLN A 74 -0.76 -8.83 15.02
C GLN A 74 -0.30 -9.24 16.43
N GLN A 75 -0.83 -10.33 16.98
CA GLN A 75 -0.38 -10.86 18.27
C GLN A 75 1.08 -11.35 18.25
N TYR A 76 1.64 -11.58 17.06
CA TYR A 76 3.02 -12.02 16.84
C TYR A 76 3.94 -10.85 16.49
N ILE A 77 3.54 -9.62 16.83
CA ILE A 77 4.32 -8.41 16.51
C ILE A 77 4.58 -7.64 17.79
N THR A 78 5.85 -7.39 18.04
CA THR A 78 6.32 -6.48 19.08
C THR A 78 6.79 -5.17 18.46
N ILE A 79 6.62 -4.08 19.21
CA ILE A 79 7.14 -2.76 18.83
C ILE A 79 8.37 -2.50 19.70
N GLU A 80 9.50 -2.29 19.04
CA GLU A 80 10.77 -1.95 19.68
C GLU A 80 11.17 -0.53 19.29
N LYS A 81 12.06 0.07 20.10
CA LYS A 81 12.72 1.30 19.69
C LYS A 81 13.75 0.97 18.62
N ASP A 82 13.76 1.73 17.53
CA ASP A 82 14.81 1.61 16.52
C ASP A 82 16.13 2.15 17.12
N GLU A 83 17.14 1.29 17.24
CA GLU A 83 18.45 1.66 17.77
C GLU A 83 19.32 2.39 16.74
N LYS A 84 19.04 2.19 15.45
CA LYS A 84 19.82 2.75 14.33
C LYS A 84 19.22 4.06 13.83
N ASN A 85 17.90 4.22 13.91
CA ASN A 85 17.18 5.41 13.45
C ASN A 85 16.29 5.97 14.56
N ALA A 86 15.85 7.23 14.43
CA ALA A 86 14.79 7.73 15.29
C ALA A 86 13.45 7.03 14.94
N GLY A 87 12.78 6.46 15.93
CA GLY A 87 11.42 5.94 15.81
C GLY A 87 11.24 4.53 16.37
N GLU A 88 10.22 3.86 15.84
CA GLU A 88 9.82 2.50 16.20
C GLU A 88 10.16 1.52 15.07
N VAL A 89 10.39 0.27 15.45
CA VAL A 89 10.52 -0.87 14.53
C VAL A 89 9.56 -1.96 14.97
N TYR A 90 8.90 -2.60 14.02
CA TYR A 90 7.99 -3.70 14.24
C TYR A 90 8.72 -5.01 14.00
N VAL A 91 8.75 -5.87 15.01
CA VAL A 91 9.46 -7.15 15.00
C VAL A 91 8.45 -8.27 14.99
N PHE A 92 8.55 -9.17 14.01
CA PHE A 92 7.66 -10.32 13.90
C PHE A 92 8.26 -11.53 14.63
N ASP A 93 7.42 -12.29 15.32
CA ASP A 93 7.80 -13.45 16.12
C ASP A 93 8.51 -14.52 15.28
N GLU A 94 9.75 -14.85 15.66
CA GLU A 94 10.60 -15.76 14.91
C GLU A 94 10.10 -17.21 14.97
N ASP A 95 9.64 -17.68 16.13
CA ASP A 95 9.16 -19.06 16.31
C ASP A 95 7.92 -19.33 15.46
N TYR A 96 6.96 -18.40 15.49
CA TYR A 96 5.78 -18.43 14.62
C TYR A 96 6.21 -18.36 13.16
N PHE A 97 7.19 -17.52 12.84
CA PHE A 97 7.65 -17.37 11.46
C PHE A 97 8.22 -18.68 10.91
N GLN A 98 9.16 -19.28 11.63
CA GLN A 98 9.79 -20.55 11.25
C GLN A 98 8.77 -21.67 11.09
N LYS A 99 7.80 -21.75 12.01
CA LYS A 99 6.76 -22.78 11.98
C LYS A 99 5.81 -22.66 10.78
N ASN A 100 5.48 -21.45 10.35
CA ASN A 100 4.39 -21.22 9.40
C ASN A 100 4.86 -20.81 7.98
N TYR A 101 6.04 -20.21 7.84
CA TYR A 101 6.49 -19.64 6.56
C TYR A 101 7.77 -20.26 5.99
N CYS A 102 8.58 -20.96 6.79
CA CYS A 102 9.89 -21.48 6.37
C CYS A 102 9.83 -22.32 5.08
N ASN A 103 8.80 -23.17 4.94
CA ASN A 103 8.62 -24.03 3.77
C ASN A 103 8.30 -23.27 2.47
N ALA A 104 7.84 -22.02 2.55
CA ALA A 104 7.55 -21.19 1.40
C ALA A 104 8.73 -20.29 0.99
N LEU A 105 9.75 -20.15 1.85
CA LEU A 105 10.87 -19.23 1.62
C LEU A 105 11.69 -19.51 0.37
N PRO A 106 12.08 -20.77 0.05
CA PRO A 106 12.89 -21.03 -1.14
C PRO A 106 12.22 -20.45 -2.39
N ASP A 107 10.93 -20.71 -2.56
CA ASP A 107 10.16 -20.27 -3.72
C ASP A 107 9.78 -18.78 -3.65
N ALA A 108 9.44 -18.27 -2.46
CA ALA A 108 9.10 -16.85 -2.28
C ALA A 108 10.30 -15.93 -2.51
N SER A 109 11.49 -16.36 -2.11
CA SER A 109 12.72 -15.57 -2.19
C SER A 109 13.06 -15.12 -3.60
N PHE A 110 12.72 -15.91 -4.63
CA PHE A 110 12.94 -15.54 -6.04
C PHE A 110 12.20 -14.26 -6.46
N ASN A 111 11.04 -14.02 -5.83
CA ASN A 111 10.18 -12.87 -6.13
C ASN A 111 10.41 -11.70 -5.19
N ILE A 112 11.23 -11.82 -4.15
CA ILE A 112 11.56 -10.69 -3.28
C ILE A 112 12.61 -9.82 -3.98
N LYS A 113 12.33 -8.52 -4.13
CA LYS A 113 13.23 -7.56 -4.78
C LYS A 113 13.46 -6.36 -3.87
N ASN A 114 14.73 -5.99 -3.69
CA ASN A 114 15.09 -4.68 -3.16
C ASN A 114 15.00 -3.67 -4.30
N ILE A 115 14.17 -2.66 -4.14
CA ILE A 115 14.04 -1.56 -5.10
C ILE A 115 14.95 -0.43 -4.62
N SER A 116 16.06 -0.29 -5.34
CA SER A 116 17.21 0.52 -4.92
C SER A 116 17.37 1.78 -5.76
N SER A 117 16.84 1.78 -6.98
CA SER A 117 17.06 2.85 -7.95
C SER A 117 15.92 2.97 -8.95
N ARG A 118 15.86 4.10 -9.64
CA ARG A 118 14.87 4.34 -10.70
C ARG A 118 14.86 3.29 -11.81
N LYS A 119 16.00 2.63 -12.08
CA LYS A 119 16.09 1.57 -13.09
C LYS A 119 15.25 0.35 -12.71
N ASP A 120 15.12 0.08 -11.42
CA ASP A 120 14.36 -1.07 -10.91
C ASP A 120 12.85 -0.91 -11.15
N ILE A 121 12.35 0.33 -11.32
CA ILE A 121 10.93 0.61 -11.64
C ILE A 121 10.53 0.06 -13.01
N SER A 122 11.49 -0.05 -13.96
CA SER A 122 11.20 -0.65 -15.27
C SER A 122 10.74 -2.10 -15.19
N LEU A 123 11.07 -2.80 -14.09
CA LEU A 123 10.68 -4.17 -13.81
C LEU A 123 9.26 -4.30 -13.23
N LEU A 124 8.64 -3.17 -12.85
CA LEU A 124 7.34 -3.14 -12.20
C LEU A 124 6.28 -2.79 -13.22
N GLU A 125 5.14 -3.47 -13.17
CA GLU A 125 3.95 -3.16 -13.96
C GLU A 125 3.33 -1.80 -13.59
N ASP A 126 2.75 -1.15 -14.59
CA ASP A 126 2.04 0.13 -14.43
C ASP A 126 0.69 -0.05 -13.73
N SER A 127 0.43 0.77 -12.71
CA SER A 127 -0.86 0.89 -12.04
C SER A 127 -1.35 -0.40 -11.38
N LEU A 128 -0.41 -1.31 -11.04
CA LEU A 128 -0.64 -2.48 -10.21
C LEU A 128 -0.01 -2.28 -8.82
N TRP A 129 -0.55 -3.01 -7.84
CA TRP A 129 -0.19 -2.92 -6.44
C TRP A 129 0.78 -4.02 -6.04
N TYR A 130 1.71 -3.71 -5.15
CA TYR A 130 2.69 -4.65 -4.62
C TYR A 130 2.68 -4.62 -3.11
N ILE A 131 2.90 -5.77 -2.48
CA ILE A 131 3.23 -5.82 -1.05
C ILE A 131 4.64 -5.25 -0.88
N TYR A 132 4.82 -4.33 0.07
CA TYR A 132 6.12 -3.76 0.39
C TYR A 132 6.40 -3.70 1.89
N THR A 133 7.68 -3.69 2.22
CA THR A 133 8.21 -3.37 3.55
C THR A 133 9.39 -2.42 3.42
N VAL A 134 9.59 -1.57 4.41
CA VAL A 134 10.89 -0.91 4.64
C VAL A 134 11.52 -1.56 5.85
N ASN A 135 12.71 -2.14 5.69
CA ASN A 135 13.43 -2.78 6.80
C ASN A 135 14.18 -1.75 7.68
N GLN A 136 14.84 -2.23 8.73
CA GLN A 136 15.66 -1.41 9.64
C GLN A 136 16.84 -0.68 8.95
N GLU A 137 17.22 -1.09 7.74
CA GLU A 137 18.33 -0.52 6.95
C GLU A 137 17.84 0.49 5.89
N ASN A 138 16.56 0.88 5.92
CA ASN A 138 15.93 1.76 4.93
C ASN A 138 15.92 1.18 3.50
N GLU A 139 15.91 -0.14 3.39
CA GLU A 139 15.71 -0.81 2.12
C GLU A 139 14.22 -0.99 1.85
N LEU A 140 13.76 -0.45 0.71
CA LEU A 140 12.43 -0.73 0.18
C LEU A 140 12.46 -2.10 -0.48
N VAL A 141 11.77 -3.06 0.15
CA VAL A 141 11.65 -4.43 -0.35
C VAL A 141 10.22 -4.63 -0.81
N ILE A 142 10.04 -5.17 -2.02
CA ILE A 142 8.75 -5.55 -2.55
C ILE A 142 8.70 -7.04 -2.84
N TYR A 143 7.50 -7.60 -2.81
CA TYR A 143 7.22 -8.89 -3.42
C TYR A 143 6.80 -8.67 -4.87
N ASN A 144 7.62 -9.11 -5.82
CA ASN A 144 7.47 -8.93 -7.27
C ASN A 144 6.40 -9.85 -7.89
N SER A 145 5.20 -9.76 -7.34
CA SER A 145 3.98 -10.35 -7.86
C SER A 145 2.90 -9.27 -7.71
N PRO A 146 2.61 -8.52 -8.78
CA PRO A 146 1.62 -7.45 -8.70
C PRO A 146 0.21 -7.98 -8.42
N MET A 147 -0.61 -7.10 -7.90
CA MET A 147 -2.04 -7.28 -7.65
C MET A 147 -2.82 -6.20 -8.39
N THR A 148 -3.96 -6.57 -8.93
CA THR A 148 -4.98 -5.63 -9.37
C THR A 148 -5.62 -4.92 -8.17
N VAL A 149 -6.26 -3.77 -8.42
CA VAL A 149 -7.05 -3.07 -7.40
C VAL A 149 -8.16 -3.97 -6.82
N SER A 150 -8.76 -4.83 -7.65
CA SER A 150 -9.80 -5.75 -7.20
C SER A 150 -9.26 -6.78 -6.20
N GLU A 151 -8.08 -7.33 -6.47
CA GLU A 151 -7.41 -8.28 -5.55
C GLU A 151 -7.03 -7.61 -4.23
N LEU A 152 -6.48 -6.38 -4.30
CA LEU A 152 -6.16 -5.56 -3.13
C LEU A 152 -7.40 -5.33 -2.25
N VAL A 153 -8.50 -4.84 -2.83
CA VAL A 153 -9.70 -4.46 -2.06
C VAL A 153 -10.43 -5.68 -1.50
N LEU A 154 -10.53 -6.75 -2.29
CA LEU A 154 -11.23 -7.97 -1.84
C LEU A 154 -10.41 -8.78 -0.82
N ASN A 155 -9.21 -8.32 -0.44
CA ASN A 155 -8.21 -9.10 0.30
C ASN A 155 -7.99 -10.49 -0.32
N ARG A 156 -8.22 -10.62 -1.62
CA ARG A 156 -8.05 -11.85 -2.38
C ARG A 156 -6.62 -11.93 -2.88
N ASN A 157 -5.67 -11.79 -1.96
CA ASN A 157 -4.32 -12.26 -2.21
C ASN A 157 -4.32 -13.78 -2.04
N SER A 158 -4.79 -14.44 -3.10
CA SER A 158 -4.70 -15.88 -3.29
C SER A 158 -3.29 -16.35 -3.65
N THR A 159 -2.32 -15.41 -3.75
CA THR A 159 -0.92 -15.74 -3.95
C THR A 159 -0.44 -16.54 -2.77
N THR A 160 -0.46 -17.84 -2.97
CA THR A 160 -0.01 -18.86 -2.04
C THR A 160 1.17 -19.55 -2.68
N ILE A 161 2.21 -19.76 -1.90
CA ILE A 161 3.35 -20.58 -2.27
C ILE A 161 3.37 -21.73 -1.28
N ASN A 162 3.33 -22.96 -1.77
CA ASN A 162 3.28 -24.16 -0.92
C ASN A 162 2.14 -24.10 0.11
N ASN A 163 0.96 -23.60 -0.30
CA ASN A 163 -0.23 -23.34 0.54
C ASN A 163 -0.05 -22.27 1.64
N VAL A 164 1.03 -21.49 1.58
CA VAL A 164 1.30 -20.39 2.51
C VAL A 164 0.98 -19.08 1.83
N GLN A 165 0.11 -18.28 2.44
CA GLN A 165 -0.23 -16.94 1.95
C GLN A 165 0.99 -16.03 2.04
N ILE A 166 1.25 -15.27 0.96
CA ILE A 166 2.32 -14.27 0.99
C ILE A 166 1.92 -13.07 1.84
N VAL A 167 2.73 -12.79 2.85
CA VAL A 167 2.49 -11.75 3.85
C VAL A 167 3.76 -10.93 4.07
N HIS A 168 3.60 -9.69 4.54
CA HIS A 168 4.69 -8.75 4.81
C HIS A 168 5.93 -9.35 5.52
N PRO A 169 5.82 -10.18 6.58
CA PRO A 169 7.00 -10.78 7.21
C PRO A 169 7.92 -11.58 6.29
N ILE A 170 7.38 -12.20 5.23
CA ILE A 170 8.18 -12.99 4.28
C ILE A 170 9.22 -12.13 3.57
N LEU A 171 8.92 -10.84 3.34
CA LEU A 171 9.81 -9.91 2.63
C LEU A 171 11.08 -9.59 3.44
N VAL A 172 11.08 -9.82 4.75
CA VAL A 172 12.18 -9.50 5.67
C VAL A 172 12.72 -10.74 6.39
N HIS A 173 12.52 -11.93 5.82
CA HIS A 173 12.97 -13.21 6.40
C HIS A 173 14.48 -13.27 6.68
N ASN A 174 15.28 -12.50 5.94
CA ASN A 174 16.73 -12.40 6.09
C ASN A 174 17.20 -11.08 6.76
N LYS A 175 16.27 -10.34 7.39
CA LYS A 175 16.50 -9.01 8.00
C LYS A 175 15.94 -8.97 9.42
N ASP A 176 16.17 -10.03 10.19
CA ASP A 176 15.73 -10.20 11.58
C ASP A 176 14.21 -10.04 11.78
N LEU A 177 13.43 -10.17 10.70
CA LEU A 177 11.98 -9.96 10.71
C LEU A 177 11.54 -8.55 11.19
N LYS A 178 12.43 -7.56 11.05
CA LYS A 178 12.24 -6.18 11.50
C LYS A 178 11.86 -5.24 10.36
N VAL A 179 10.77 -4.49 10.54
CA VAL A 179 10.31 -3.47 9.58
C VAL A 179 10.04 -2.13 10.25
N ARG A 180 10.36 -1.02 9.58
CA ARG A 180 9.97 0.35 10.00
C ARG A 180 8.55 0.69 9.53
N THR A 181 8.15 0.13 8.38
CA THR A 181 6.79 0.26 7.86
C THR A 181 6.51 -0.83 6.81
N ALA A 182 5.23 -1.05 6.53
CA ALA A 182 4.74 -2.07 5.63
C ALA A 182 3.38 -1.67 5.06
N GLY A 183 3.04 -2.18 3.88
CA GLY A 183 1.73 -1.97 3.28
C GLY A 183 1.73 -2.36 1.80
N GLU A 184 0.89 -1.69 1.04
CA GLU A 184 0.82 -1.85 -0.40
C GLU A 184 1.22 -0.57 -1.14
N ILE A 185 1.92 -0.74 -2.25
CA ILE A 185 2.45 0.35 -3.07
C ILE A 185 2.02 0.16 -4.52
N CYS A 186 1.58 1.25 -5.17
CA CYS A 186 1.24 1.26 -6.58
C CYS A 186 2.16 2.24 -7.31
N PHE A 187 2.80 1.77 -8.38
CA PHE A 187 3.64 2.59 -9.24
C PHE A 187 2.85 3.02 -10.46
N VAL A 188 2.63 4.33 -10.61
CA VAL A 188 1.88 4.88 -11.74
C VAL A 188 2.86 5.38 -12.80
N LYS A 189 2.80 4.78 -13.98
CA LYS A 189 3.78 5.04 -15.06
C LYS A 189 3.10 5.52 -16.34
N ASN A 190 3.91 6.11 -17.21
CA ASN A 190 3.58 6.33 -18.61
C ASN A 190 4.76 5.84 -19.47
N GLY A 191 4.65 4.60 -19.97
CA GLY A 191 5.82 3.85 -20.45
C GLY A 191 6.81 3.60 -19.31
N ASP A 192 8.07 3.95 -19.52
CA ASP A 192 9.13 3.84 -18.50
C ASP A 192 9.19 5.03 -17.54
N LEU A 193 8.41 6.09 -17.80
CA LEU A 193 8.39 7.27 -16.95
C LEU A 193 7.48 7.05 -15.74
N LEU A 194 8.06 6.98 -14.55
CA LEU A 194 7.31 7.07 -13.30
C LEU A 194 6.65 8.46 -13.18
N LYS A 195 5.32 8.47 -13.03
CA LYS A 195 4.49 9.68 -12.86
C LYS A 195 4.13 9.96 -11.41
N GLY A 196 4.14 8.93 -10.58
CA GLY A 196 3.89 9.05 -9.16
C GLY A 196 3.67 7.69 -8.53
N ILE A 197 3.46 7.70 -7.23
CA ILE A 197 3.28 6.51 -6.41
C ILE A 197 2.05 6.70 -5.54
N ILE A 198 1.29 5.62 -5.35
CA ILE A 198 0.25 5.57 -4.32
C ILE A 198 0.74 4.65 -3.20
N LEU A 199 0.86 5.19 -2.00
CA LEU A 199 1.18 4.46 -0.78
C LEU A 199 -0.11 4.18 -0.02
N ASN A 200 -0.35 2.90 0.23
CA ASN A 200 -1.38 2.43 1.13
C ASN A 200 -0.71 1.79 2.34
N THR A 201 -0.77 2.43 3.51
CA THR A 201 -0.18 1.87 4.74
C THR A 201 -1.09 0.87 5.44
N LYS A 202 -2.12 0.37 4.74
CA LYS A 202 -3.06 -0.64 5.21
C LYS A 202 -2.41 -2.03 5.30
N SER A 203 -1.34 -2.16 6.08
CA SER A 203 -0.83 -3.49 6.44
C SER A 203 -1.72 -4.10 7.52
N GLY A 204 -2.51 -5.11 7.16
CA GLY A 204 -3.30 -5.86 8.14
C GLY A 204 -2.43 -6.55 9.22
N HIS A 205 -1.17 -6.83 8.91
CA HIS A 205 -0.23 -7.54 9.78
C HIS A 205 0.49 -6.59 10.73
N TYR A 206 1.31 -5.68 10.20
CA TYR A 206 2.16 -4.80 11.01
C TYR A 206 1.42 -3.59 11.58
N ARG A 207 0.33 -3.14 10.93
CA ARG A 207 -0.43 -1.92 11.28
C ARG A 207 0.48 -0.79 11.77
N PRO A 208 1.46 -0.37 10.94
CA PRO A 208 2.40 0.61 11.39
C PRO A 208 1.69 1.93 11.66
N ASP A 209 2.27 2.79 12.50
CA ASP A 209 1.69 4.09 12.82
C ASP A 209 1.30 4.82 11.53
N PRO A 210 0.17 5.53 11.48
CA PRO A 210 -0.27 6.21 10.27
C PRO A 210 0.77 7.16 9.68
N PHE A 211 1.73 7.66 10.46
CA PHE A 211 2.81 8.52 9.98
C PHE A 211 4.08 7.76 9.55
N SER A 212 4.09 6.43 9.70
CA SER A 212 5.20 5.59 9.23
C SER A 212 5.41 5.67 7.70
N TYR A 213 4.41 6.11 6.93
CA TYR A 213 4.60 6.40 5.50
C TYR A 213 5.70 7.43 5.25
N LYS A 214 6.02 8.30 6.22
CA LYS A 214 7.07 9.32 6.07
C LYS A 214 8.42 8.67 5.79
N VAL A 215 8.70 7.54 6.43
CA VAL A 215 9.92 6.76 6.18
C VAL A 215 9.93 6.26 4.74
N THR A 216 8.82 5.69 4.27
CA THR A 216 8.70 5.27 2.87
C THR A 216 8.84 6.46 1.93
N GLU A 217 8.14 7.56 2.18
CA GLU A 217 8.18 8.79 1.38
C GLU A 217 9.59 9.34 1.23
N GLU A 218 10.37 9.46 2.31
CA GLU A 218 11.76 9.91 2.29
C GLU A 218 12.64 8.98 1.43
N ILE A 219 12.43 7.67 1.53
CA ILE A 219 13.13 6.68 0.69
C ILE A 219 12.72 6.82 -0.78
N LEU A 220 11.44 6.99 -1.07
CA LEU A 220 10.95 7.14 -2.44
C LEU A 220 11.48 8.42 -3.09
N ILE A 221 11.44 9.55 -2.37
CA ILE A 221 11.96 10.84 -2.83
C ILE A 221 13.45 10.69 -3.13
N SER A 222 14.23 10.14 -2.20
CA SER A 222 15.69 10.02 -2.36
C SER A 222 16.11 9.03 -3.45
N LYS A 223 15.42 7.88 -3.59
CA LYS A 223 15.79 6.84 -4.56
C LYS A 223 15.27 7.08 -5.98
N PHE A 224 14.16 7.82 -6.11
CA PHE A 224 13.47 7.97 -7.40
C PHE A 224 13.39 9.40 -7.92
N ASP A 225 13.93 10.37 -7.18
CA ASP A 225 13.89 11.80 -7.53
C ASP A 225 12.45 12.29 -7.73
N LEU A 226 11.55 11.81 -6.87
CA LEU A 226 10.16 12.21 -6.83
C LEU A 226 9.98 13.46 -5.99
N LYS A 227 8.99 14.28 -6.35
CA LYS A 227 8.51 15.35 -5.49
C LYS A 227 7.48 14.82 -4.48
N PRO A 228 7.32 15.47 -3.32
CA PRO A 228 6.34 15.05 -2.31
C PRO A 228 4.89 14.97 -2.82
N ASP A 229 4.51 15.82 -3.78
CA ASP A 229 3.18 15.84 -4.40
C ASP A 229 2.96 14.73 -5.44
N GLU A 230 4.03 14.04 -5.86
CA GLU A 230 3.97 12.85 -6.72
C GLU A 230 3.77 11.55 -5.91
N ILE A 231 3.73 11.64 -4.58
CA ILE A 231 3.50 10.51 -3.66
C ILE A 231 2.16 10.71 -2.97
N ILE A 232 1.14 9.99 -3.42
CA ILE A 232 -0.18 10.01 -2.84
C ILE A 232 -0.25 9.02 -1.68
N LYS A 233 -0.63 9.52 -0.50
CA LYS A 233 -0.64 8.75 0.74
C LYS A 233 -2.07 8.47 1.15
N ILE A 234 -2.40 7.19 1.30
CA ILE A 234 -3.63 6.71 1.91
C ILE A 234 -3.27 6.26 3.33
N PRO A 235 -3.29 7.17 4.33
CA PRO A 235 -3.05 6.80 5.71
C PRO A 235 -4.23 5.95 6.19
N VAL A 236 -3.97 4.68 6.44
CA VAL A 236 -4.96 3.78 7.04
C VAL A 236 -4.47 3.38 8.42
N GLY A 237 -5.21 3.82 9.43
CA GLY A 237 -4.90 3.54 10.84
C GLY A 237 -5.72 4.44 11.75
N LEU A 238 -6.08 3.89 12.90
CA LEU A 238 -7.14 4.32 13.81
C LEU A 238 -7.44 5.83 13.78
N ASN A 239 -8.71 6.17 13.50
CA ASN A 239 -9.36 7.21 14.28
C ASN A 239 -9.07 6.88 15.75
N LYS A 240 -8.06 7.51 16.35
CA LYS A 240 -8.03 7.68 17.79
C LYS A 240 -9.31 8.46 18.05
N ASN A 241 -10.38 7.75 18.40
CA ASN A 241 -11.59 8.40 18.84
C ASN A 241 -11.15 9.42 19.88
N ASN A 242 -11.49 10.68 19.62
CA ASN A 242 -11.60 11.73 20.62
C ASN A 242 -12.72 11.38 21.61
N ASN A 243 -12.70 10.16 22.17
CA ASN A 243 -13.38 9.82 23.40
C ASN A 243 -12.40 10.10 24.55
N THR A 244 -12.01 11.37 24.69
CA THR A 244 -11.98 11.97 26.02
C THR A 244 -13.43 12.13 26.47
N SER A 245 -14.07 11.00 26.74
CA SER A 245 -15.27 10.95 27.55
C SER A 245 -14.76 10.87 28.98
N SER A 246 -14.78 12.04 29.64
CA SER A 246 -15.05 12.20 31.07
C SER A 246 -15.18 10.90 31.87
N LEU A 247 -14.24 10.69 32.80
CA LEU A 247 -14.48 10.42 34.22
C LEU A 247 -13.20 10.76 35.00
#